data_AF-A0A1S3KDB0-F1
#
_entry.id   AF-A0A1S3KDB0-F1
#
_cell.length_a   1.000
_cell.length_b   1.000
_cell.length_c   1.000
_cell.angle_alpha   90.00
_cell.angle_beta   90.00
_cell.angle_gamma   90.00
#
_symmetry.space_group_name_H-M   'P 1'
#
loop_
_entity.id
_entity.type
_entity.pdbx_description
1 polymer ?
#
loop_
_entity_poly.entity_id
_entity_poly.type
_entity_poly.pdbx_seq_one_letter_code
_entity_poly.pdbx_strand_id
1 'polypeptide(L)'
;MEDHPGDNGQTAASKEQELQGSTHIDTEDSVKIPPPPEFERRRSQRERGSFKDDKTSTPQKTRPPPLAAPQISLSPKAMDICVFLPDMTGIQMTLEDGKNATASEIFELVKEELELPASSASIFSLWLTSPLLEVQLKPHHSPFKLTMQWDEFLRKYTVETEDEILRDEPSLVFQRSVYCSRAREEMEADPKVLRLLYQEAVRNVVEGRYPCEEEVYLRLAGLQALETMGAYNPETHTEDIYEKELHQYFPDYVIAHGQKKLSRLFSSTKHPLVYKLVHSHQEFSQKKRESVDIYREYMQICWQFPFYGSAYFHGQIEKPAGVLAKIGIQRNPDTEITVAVNREGIFVIDSSKASLILGLPYEDLSWEYAESGSAKDNPNCQPCLFLQFEATENNTTVTKLLQIFSKEAKLMDALIETCVAILQETEVEPAILKEEHAQAQATPDNADLDCVDAPLPKEKRGQLFKILQSGQLCNKMDKLCLATFSVEGECIDKGNVRTP
;
A
#
# COMPACT_ATOMS: atom_id res chain seq x y z
N MET A 1 30.11 48.50 70.37
CA MET A 1 31.10 47.60 69.75
C MET A 1 30.59 47.29 68.36
N GLU A 2 31.25 47.93 67.40
CA GLU A 2 31.61 47.48 66.04
C GLU A 2 30.53 47.00 65.05
N ASP A 3 30.32 47.90 64.06
CA ASP A 3 30.65 47.74 62.63
C ASP A 3 29.80 46.85 61.69
N HIS A 4 28.80 47.48 61.04
CA HIS A 4 28.79 48.02 59.65
C HIS A 4 29.38 47.23 58.43
N PRO A 5 29.02 47.58 57.17
CA PRO A 5 28.08 46.83 56.32
C PRO A 5 28.62 46.63 54.87
N GLY A 6 27.77 46.35 53.87
CA GLY A 6 28.14 46.64 52.47
C GLY A 6 27.35 45.96 51.36
N ASP A 7 26.30 46.64 50.91
CA ASP A 7 25.59 46.49 49.63
C ASP A 7 26.43 47.05 48.46
N ASN A 8 26.16 46.63 47.22
CA ASN A 8 26.21 47.46 46.01
C ASN A 8 25.92 46.64 44.73
N GLY A 9 24.85 47.01 44.03
CA GLY A 9 24.69 46.74 42.60
C GLY A 9 25.39 47.78 41.71
N GLN A 10 25.44 47.53 40.40
CA GLN A 10 25.23 48.54 39.36
C GLN A 10 25.23 47.97 37.92
N THR A 11 24.30 48.54 37.16
CA THR A 11 24.01 48.54 35.71
C THR A 11 25.07 49.20 34.81
N ALA A 12 25.20 48.75 33.55
CA ALA A 12 25.39 49.54 32.29
C ALA A 12 25.60 48.55 31.11
N ALA A 13 24.78 48.48 30.05
CA ALA A 13 24.59 49.38 28.89
C ALA A 13 25.72 49.35 27.82
N SER A 14 25.33 48.86 26.63
CA SER A 14 25.77 49.20 25.25
C SER A 14 27.19 48.88 24.76
N LYS A 15 27.28 48.10 23.65
CA LYS A 15 27.88 48.51 22.36
C LYS A 15 27.85 47.38 21.30
N GLU A 16 27.18 47.65 20.18
CA GLU A 16 27.50 47.10 18.86
C GLU A 16 28.86 47.63 18.39
N GLN A 17 29.69 46.77 17.79
CA GLN A 17 30.42 47.07 16.54
C GLN A 17 31.17 45.85 16.00
N GLU A 18 30.85 45.55 14.73
CA GLU A 18 31.71 45.09 13.63
C GLU A 18 33.08 44.48 13.94
N LEU A 19 33.31 43.26 13.42
CA LEU A 19 34.61 42.90 12.87
C LEU A 19 34.43 42.07 11.59
N GLN A 20 34.65 42.73 10.46
CA GLN A 20 34.99 42.09 9.18
C GLN A 20 36.40 41.48 9.29
N GLY A 21 36.55 40.24 8.84
CA GLY A 21 37.83 39.53 8.74
C GLY A 21 37.88 38.77 7.43
N SER A 22 38.55 39.36 6.46
CA SER A 22 38.84 38.85 5.12
C SER A 22 39.83 37.67 5.18
N THR A 23 39.57 36.61 4.40
CA THR A 23 40.64 35.84 3.74
C THR A 23 40.24 35.56 2.30
N HIS A 24 41.07 36.06 1.40
CA HIS A 24 41.01 35.98 -0.05
C HIS A 24 42.05 34.95 -0.51
N ILE A 25 41.92 34.48 -1.77
CA ILE A 25 42.90 33.74 -2.61
C ILE A 25 42.74 32.20 -2.48
N ASP A 26 42.48 31.38 -3.51
CA ASP A 26 42.84 31.45 -4.94
C ASP A 26 41.86 30.71 -5.89
N THR A 27 41.93 31.11 -7.16
CA THR A 27 41.22 30.71 -8.38
C THR A 27 41.81 29.46 -9.09
N GLU A 28 41.10 29.00 -10.15
CA GLU A 28 41.37 27.91 -11.14
C GLU A 28 40.62 26.60 -10.82
N ASP A 29 39.79 25.96 -11.67
CA ASP A 29 39.59 25.97 -13.12
C ASP A 29 38.11 25.64 -13.45
N SER A 30 37.47 26.42 -14.34
CA SER A 30 36.13 26.12 -14.87
C SER A 30 36.24 25.58 -16.30
N VAL A 31 35.96 24.28 -16.46
CA VAL A 31 35.77 23.64 -17.76
C VAL A 31 34.42 24.07 -18.35
N LYS A 32 34.47 24.86 -19.42
CA LYS A 32 33.30 25.23 -20.23
C LYS A 32 32.81 24.02 -21.03
N ILE A 33 31.59 23.56 -20.74
CA ILE A 33 30.84 22.61 -21.57
C ILE A 33 29.99 23.43 -22.57
N PRO A 34 30.03 23.14 -23.89
CA PRO A 34 29.24 23.86 -24.89
C PRO A 34 27.76 23.43 -24.87
N PRO A 35 26.82 24.31 -25.23
CA PRO A 35 25.40 23.98 -25.27
C PRO A 35 25.05 23.08 -26.47
N PRO A 36 24.00 22.25 -26.37
CA PRO A 36 23.56 21.35 -27.44
C PRO A 36 22.88 22.12 -28.59
N PRO A 37 22.91 21.57 -29.83
CA PRO A 37 22.39 22.27 -31.00
C PRO A 37 20.85 22.27 -31.05
N GLU A 38 20.28 23.43 -31.40
CA GLU A 38 18.86 23.64 -31.67
C GLU A 38 18.39 22.82 -32.89
N PHE A 39 17.37 21.98 -32.70
CA PHE A 39 16.67 21.30 -33.78
C PHE A 39 15.54 22.20 -34.32
N GLU A 40 15.76 22.77 -35.49
CA GLU A 40 14.74 23.50 -36.26
C GLU A 40 13.55 22.60 -36.62
N ARG A 41 12.37 22.92 -36.08
CA ARG A 41 11.08 22.36 -36.52
C ARG A 41 10.73 22.90 -37.91
N ARG A 42 11.06 22.16 -38.97
CA ARG A 42 10.55 22.40 -40.32
C ARG A 42 9.05 22.10 -40.41
N ARG A 43 8.21 23.13 -40.29
CA ARG A 43 6.83 23.14 -40.83
C ARG A 43 6.92 23.15 -42.36
N SER A 44 6.49 22.08 -43.01
CA SER A 44 6.24 22.10 -44.46
C SER A 44 4.81 22.59 -44.73
N GLN A 45 4.71 23.80 -45.29
CA GLN A 45 3.51 24.32 -45.91
C GLN A 45 3.26 23.56 -47.22
N ARG A 46 2.04 23.04 -47.41
CA ARG A 46 1.55 22.57 -48.71
C ARG A 46 0.97 23.76 -49.47
N GLU A 47 1.72 24.26 -50.45
CA GLU A 47 1.17 25.14 -51.48
C GLU A 47 0.51 24.31 -52.59
N ARG A 48 -0.68 24.77 -53.00
CA ARG A 48 -1.44 24.29 -54.15
C ARG A 48 -0.93 25.00 -55.40
N GLY A 49 -0.43 24.26 -56.38
CA GLY A 49 -0.10 24.74 -57.71
C GLY A 49 -0.72 23.82 -58.76
N SER A 50 -1.50 24.39 -59.67
CA SER A 50 -2.31 23.68 -60.67
C SER A 50 -1.67 23.71 -62.07
N PHE A 51 -2.04 22.71 -62.89
CA PHE A 51 -2.11 22.70 -64.36
C PHE A 51 -0.79 22.64 -65.19
N LYS A 52 -0.62 21.57 -65.99
CA LYS A 52 -0.95 21.51 -67.43
C LYS A 52 -0.54 20.16 -68.07
N ASP A 53 -1.40 19.69 -68.97
CA ASP A 53 -1.18 18.59 -69.92
C ASP A 53 -0.15 18.95 -71.00
N ASP A 54 0.65 17.97 -71.44
CA ASP A 54 0.91 17.80 -72.87
C ASP A 54 1.27 16.34 -73.25
N LYS A 55 0.92 15.97 -74.48
CA LYS A 55 0.86 14.61 -75.05
C LYS A 55 2.17 14.17 -75.74
N THR A 56 2.19 12.87 -76.13
CA THR A 56 3.03 12.12 -77.11
C THR A 56 4.19 11.30 -76.50
N SER A 57 4.50 10.04 -76.86
CA SER A 57 3.96 9.03 -77.80
C SER A 57 4.73 7.70 -77.58
N THR A 58 4.03 6.54 -77.48
CA THR A 58 4.36 5.10 -77.82
C THR A 58 5.81 4.52 -77.77
N PRO A 59 6.05 3.18 -77.70
CA PRO A 59 5.18 1.99 -77.51
C PRO A 59 5.69 0.97 -76.44
N GLN A 60 4.89 -0.09 -76.25
CA GLN A 60 4.95 -1.18 -75.26
C GLN A 60 6.32 -1.89 -75.07
N LYS A 61 6.69 -2.08 -73.80
CA LYS A 61 7.38 -3.28 -73.30
C LYS A 61 6.57 -3.83 -72.13
N THR A 62 6.10 -5.07 -72.27
CA THR A 62 5.42 -5.85 -71.24
C THR A 62 6.26 -5.92 -69.97
N ARG A 63 5.75 -5.33 -68.89
CA ARG A 63 6.34 -5.39 -67.55
C ARG A 63 5.89 -6.71 -66.89
N PRO A 64 6.78 -7.46 -66.21
CA PRO A 64 6.36 -8.61 -65.40
C PRO A 64 5.40 -8.12 -64.29
N PRO A 65 4.57 -9.02 -63.71
CA PRO A 65 3.66 -8.63 -62.64
C PRO A 65 4.45 -7.96 -61.49
N PRO A 66 3.86 -7.01 -60.75
CA PRO A 66 4.55 -6.40 -59.63
C PRO A 66 4.97 -7.54 -58.69
N LEU A 67 6.27 -7.61 -58.34
CA LEU A 67 6.66 -8.32 -57.15
C LEU A 67 5.76 -7.82 -56.03
N ALA A 68 5.07 -8.75 -55.36
CA ALA A 68 4.31 -8.45 -54.17
C ALA A 68 5.19 -7.58 -53.28
N ALA A 69 4.69 -6.39 -52.91
CA ALA A 69 5.32 -5.59 -51.88
C ALA A 69 5.58 -6.54 -50.70
N PRO A 70 6.77 -6.50 -50.07
CA PRO A 70 7.00 -7.31 -48.89
C PRO A 70 5.86 -7.00 -47.92
N GLN A 71 5.03 -8.00 -47.67
CA GLN A 71 4.13 -7.99 -46.53
C GLN A 71 5.08 -7.90 -45.35
N ILE A 72 5.34 -6.69 -44.86
CA ILE A 72 5.96 -6.51 -43.56
C ILE A 72 4.94 -7.17 -42.64
N SER A 73 5.23 -8.41 -42.21
CA SER A 73 4.45 -9.03 -41.17
C SER A 73 4.54 -8.10 -39.99
N LEU A 74 3.48 -7.34 -39.74
CA LEU A 74 3.27 -6.59 -38.51
C LEU A 74 2.97 -7.57 -37.36
N SER A 75 3.61 -8.74 -37.36
CA SER A 75 3.62 -9.62 -36.21
C SER A 75 4.23 -8.81 -35.08
N PRO A 76 3.56 -8.70 -33.93
CA PRO A 76 4.17 -8.07 -32.77
C PRO A 76 5.56 -8.66 -32.55
N LYS A 77 6.54 -7.80 -32.28
CA LYS A 77 7.87 -8.30 -31.96
C LYS A 77 7.78 -8.92 -30.57
N ALA A 78 8.11 -10.21 -30.49
CA ALA A 78 8.20 -10.92 -29.22
C ALA A 78 9.09 -10.14 -28.23
N MET A 79 8.72 -10.18 -26.96
CA MET A 79 9.36 -9.39 -25.90
C MET A 79 9.55 -10.24 -24.66
N ASP A 80 10.76 -10.21 -24.11
CA ASP A 80 11.04 -10.86 -22.83
C ASP A 80 10.60 -9.95 -21.69
N ILE A 81 9.93 -10.52 -20.70
CA ILE A 81 9.50 -9.84 -19.48
C ILE A 81 9.91 -10.63 -18.24
N CYS A 82 9.87 -9.97 -17.09
CA CYS A 82 9.98 -10.60 -15.79
C CYS A 82 8.73 -10.27 -14.98
N VAL A 83 8.05 -11.29 -14.44
CA VAL A 83 6.97 -11.12 -13.47
C VAL A 83 7.50 -11.50 -12.10
N PHE A 84 7.41 -10.59 -11.14
CA PHE A 84 7.83 -10.85 -9.77
C PHE A 84 6.73 -11.55 -8.97
N LEU A 85 7.12 -12.51 -8.15
CA LEU A 85 6.27 -13.19 -7.19
C LEU A 85 6.25 -12.43 -5.86
N PRO A 86 5.39 -12.81 -4.89
CA PRO A 86 5.29 -12.11 -3.63
C PRO A 86 6.58 -12.04 -2.80
N ASP A 87 7.47 -13.02 -2.94
CA ASP A 87 8.81 -13.04 -2.33
C ASP A 87 9.88 -12.29 -3.14
N MET A 88 9.46 -11.54 -4.17
CA MET A 88 10.32 -10.79 -5.10
C MET A 88 11.26 -11.64 -5.95
N THR A 89 11.03 -12.95 -6.04
CA THR A 89 11.65 -13.78 -7.07
C THR A 89 10.98 -13.53 -8.43
N GLY A 90 11.74 -13.65 -9.52
CA GLY A 90 11.26 -13.31 -10.87
C GLY A 90 11.06 -14.53 -11.76
N ILE A 91 9.91 -14.60 -12.44
CA ILE A 91 9.65 -15.53 -13.56
C ILE A 91 9.95 -14.81 -14.87
N GLN A 92 10.93 -15.31 -15.62
CA GLN A 92 11.25 -14.81 -16.95
C GLN A 92 10.42 -15.53 -18.00
N MET A 93 9.80 -14.79 -18.92
CA MET A 93 9.00 -15.35 -20.01
C MET A 93 9.03 -14.46 -21.26
N THR A 94 8.78 -15.06 -22.41
CA THR A 94 8.69 -14.36 -23.69
C THR A 94 7.24 -14.22 -24.10
N LEU A 95 6.80 -12.98 -24.33
CA LEU A 95 5.46 -12.67 -24.82
C LEU A 95 5.46 -12.63 -26.34
N GLU A 96 4.68 -13.49 -26.98
CA GLU A 96 4.57 -13.54 -28.45
C GLU A 96 3.99 -12.23 -29.01
N ASP A 97 2.93 -11.71 -28.37
CA ASP A 97 2.29 -10.43 -28.73
C ASP A 97 3.05 -9.19 -28.23
N GLY A 98 4.20 -9.41 -27.57
CA GLY A 98 5.11 -8.38 -27.09
C GLY A 98 4.41 -7.26 -26.34
N LYS A 99 4.56 -6.02 -26.83
CA LYS A 99 3.97 -4.81 -26.23
C LYS A 99 2.44 -4.74 -26.23
N ASN A 100 1.76 -5.64 -26.94
CA ASN A 100 0.30 -5.67 -27.01
C ASN A 100 -0.32 -6.70 -26.07
N ALA A 101 0.51 -7.58 -25.48
CA ALA A 101 0.04 -8.57 -24.52
C ALA A 101 -0.72 -7.90 -23.37
N THR A 102 -1.81 -8.54 -23.00
CA THR A 102 -2.73 -8.12 -21.95
C THR A 102 -2.34 -8.73 -20.62
N ALA A 103 -2.83 -8.13 -19.54
CA ALA A 103 -2.66 -8.66 -18.20
C ALA A 103 -3.27 -10.07 -18.06
N SER A 104 -4.40 -10.35 -18.73
CA SER A 104 -5.00 -11.69 -18.73
C SER A 104 -4.11 -12.75 -19.37
N GLU A 105 -3.48 -12.44 -20.51
CA GLU A 105 -2.57 -13.37 -21.19
C GLU A 105 -1.34 -13.66 -20.34
N ILE A 106 -0.72 -12.61 -19.76
CA ILE A 106 0.44 -12.78 -18.88
C ILE A 106 0.06 -13.55 -17.62
N PHE A 107 -1.13 -13.29 -17.05
CA PHE A 107 -1.62 -14.01 -15.88
C PHE A 107 -1.75 -15.52 -16.16
N GLU A 108 -2.31 -15.89 -17.30
CA GLU A 108 -2.45 -17.31 -17.69
C GLU A 108 -1.08 -17.98 -17.87
N LEU A 109 -0.10 -17.29 -18.47
CA LEU A 109 1.27 -17.80 -18.60
C LEU A 109 1.93 -18.02 -17.23
N VAL A 110 1.77 -17.09 -16.29
CA VAL A 110 2.30 -17.24 -14.92
C VAL A 110 1.62 -18.39 -14.19
N LYS A 111 0.30 -18.54 -14.36
CA LYS A 111 -0.48 -19.62 -13.77
C LYS A 111 -0.02 -20.99 -14.30
N GLU A 112 0.28 -21.09 -15.60
CA GLU A 112 0.82 -22.30 -16.23
C GLU A 112 2.22 -22.63 -15.71
N GLU A 113 3.13 -21.65 -15.69
CA GLU A 113 4.51 -21.82 -15.23
C GLU A 113 4.58 -22.27 -13.76
N LEU A 114 3.70 -21.75 -12.91
CA LEU A 114 3.61 -22.14 -11.50
C LEU A 114 2.77 -23.42 -11.28
N GLU A 115 2.13 -23.93 -12.33
CA GLU A 115 1.13 -25.01 -12.31
C GLU A 115 0.08 -24.79 -11.20
N LEU A 116 -0.51 -23.59 -11.18
CA LEU A 116 -1.56 -23.23 -10.22
C LEU A 116 -2.93 -23.75 -10.67
N PRO A 117 -3.80 -24.13 -9.72
CA PRO A 117 -5.15 -24.59 -10.06
C PRO A 117 -5.99 -23.46 -10.66
N ALA A 118 -7.02 -23.82 -11.44
CA ALA A 118 -7.94 -22.84 -12.02
C ALA A 118 -8.62 -21.94 -10.97
N SER A 119 -8.79 -22.46 -9.75
CA SER A 119 -9.35 -21.76 -8.60
C SER A 119 -8.50 -20.56 -8.13
N SER A 120 -7.22 -20.47 -8.54
CA SER A 120 -6.32 -19.36 -8.23
C SER A 120 -6.66 -18.06 -8.97
N ALA A 121 -7.42 -18.14 -10.08
CA ALA A 121 -7.85 -16.97 -10.85
C ALA A 121 -8.77 -16.02 -10.08
N SER A 122 -9.44 -16.51 -9.02
CA SER A 122 -10.25 -15.68 -8.12
C SER A 122 -9.44 -15.12 -6.94
N ILE A 123 -8.17 -15.50 -6.80
CA ILE A 123 -7.33 -15.17 -5.64
C ILE A 123 -6.26 -14.15 -6.01
N PHE A 124 -5.63 -14.30 -7.18
CA PHE A 124 -4.52 -13.46 -7.61
C PHE A 124 -4.88 -12.52 -8.77
N SER A 125 -4.05 -11.51 -8.97
CA SER A 125 -4.06 -10.63 -10.12
C SER A 125 -2.65 -10.11 -10.41
N LEU A 126 -2.48 -9.44 -11.55
CA LEU A 126 -1.25 -8.69 -11.85
C LEU A 126 -1.36 -7.25 -11.34
N TRP A 127 -0.24 -6.74 -10.84
CA TRP A 127 -0.10 -5.39 -10.33
C TRP A 127 1.13 -4.72 -10.95
N LEU A 128 1.05 -3.40 -11.15
CA LEU A 128 2.24 -2.56 -11.31
C LEU A 128 2.55 -1.95 -9.96
N THR A 129 3.75 -2.19 -9.45
CA THR A 129 4.17 -1.74 -8.12
C THR A 129 5.49 -1.00 -8.19
N SER A 130 5.55 0.18 -7.58
CA SER A 130 6.79 0.90 -7.33
C SER A 130 6.78 1.45 -5.90
N PRO A 131 7.90 1.98 -5.39
CA PRO A 131 7.92 2.71 -4.13
C PRO A 131 6.89 3.84 -4.00
N LEU A 132 6.43 4.42 -5.13
CA LEU A 132 5.57 5.61 -5.13
C LEU A 132 4.09 5.31 -5.42
N LEU A 133 3.78 4.21 -6.11
CA LEU A 133 2.41 3.89 -6.52
C LEU A 133 2.22 2.39 -6.78
N GLU A 134 1.06 1.87 -6.39
CA GLU A 134 0.64 0.49 -6.65
C GLU A 134 -0.72 0.45 -7.34
N VAL A 135 -0.82 -0.30 -8.44
CA VAL A 135 -2.04 -0.38 -9.23
C VAL A 135 -2.33 -1.82 -9.65
N GLN A 136 -3.47 -2.35 -9.20
CA GLN A 136 -3.99 -3.62 -9.72
C GLN A 136 -4.45 -3.46 -11.17
N LEU A 137 -4.01 -4.36 -12.03
CA LEU A 137 -4.36 -4.35 -13.45
C LEU A 137 -5.71 -5.03 -13.69
N LYS A 138 -6.48 -4.48 -14.64
CA LYS A 138 -7.65 -5.16 -15.20
C LYS A 138 -7.20 -6.15 -16.27
N PRO A 139 -7.95 -7.25 -16.52
CA PRO A 139 -7.55 -8.28 -17.48
C PRO A 139 -7.19 -7.75 -18.88
N HIS A 140 -7.88 -6.71 -19.35
CA HIS A 140 -7.69 -6.11 -20.68
C HIS A 140 -6.59 -5.04 -20.73
N HIS A 141 -5.98 -4.67 -19.60
CA HIS A 141 -4.88 -3.70 -19.60
C HIS A 141 -3.64 -4.28 -20.27
N SER A 142 -2.85 -3.43 -20.91
CA SER A 142 -1.54 -3.79 -21.44
C SER A 142 -0.46 -3.27 -20.49
N PRO A 143 0.25 -4.12 -19.73
CA PRO A 143 1.23 -3.67 -18.74
C PRO A 143 2.32 -2.79 -19.37
N PHE A 144 2.84 -3.17 -20.54
CA PHE A 144 3.86 -2.41 -21.25
C PHE A 144 3.44 -0.96 -21.53
N LYS A 145 2.19 -0.76 -22.00
CA LYS A 145 1.70 0.59 -22.32
C LYS A 145 1.54 1.43 -21.06
N LEU A 146 1.10 0.81 -19.96
CA LEU A 146 0.97 1.50 -18.68
C LEU A 146 2.33 1.89 -18.10
N THR A 147 3.35 1.03 -18.19
CA THR A 147 4.72 1.36 -17.78
C THR A 147 5.28 2.54 -18.58
N MET A 148 4.95 2.67 -19.87
CA MET A 148 5.36 3.82 -20.69
C MET A 148 4.69 5.16 -20.31
N GLN A 149 3.64 5.12 -19.49
CA GLN A 149 2.93 6.29 -18.99
C GLN A 149 3.09 6.44 -17.47
N TRP A 150 4.06 5.73 -16.88
CA TRP A 150 4.19 5.65 -15.42
C TRP A 150 4.43 7.03 -14.79
N ASP A 151 5.30 7.84 -15.40
CA ASP A 151 5.56 9.21 -14.95
C ASP A 151 4.30 10.11 -15.03
N GLU A 152 3.44 9.93 -16.03
CA GLU A 152 2.14 10.61 -16.10
C GLU A 152 1.21 10.18 -14.94
N PHE A 153 1.21 8.90 -14.58
CA PHE A 153 0.45 8.41 -13.43
C PHE A 153 0.99 8.97 -12.12
N LEU A 154 2.31 8.95 -11.93
CA LEU A 154 2.94 9.47 -10.72
C LEU A 154 2.65 10.96 -10.53
N ARG A 155 2.78 11.80 -11.57
CA ARG A 155 2.43 13.24 -11.47
C ARG A 155 0.98 13.47 -11.06
N LYS A 156 0.10 12.60 -11.53
CA LYS A 156 -1.35 12.67 -11.27
C LYS A 156 -1.70 12.21 -9.86
N TYR A 157 -1.08 11.14 -9.38
CA TYR A 157 -1.51 10.43 -8.17
C TYR A 157 -0.55 10.58 -6.98
N THR A 158 0.61 11.20 -7.15
CA THR A 158 1.61 11.36 -6.07
C THR A 158 2.04 12.82 -5.90
N VAL A 159 2.53 13.18 -4.71
CA VAL A 159 3.03 14.53 -4.39
C VAL A 159 4.55 14.66 -4.51
N GLU A 160 5.20 13.64 -5.07
CA GLU A 160 6.65 13.52 -5.18
C GLU A 160 7.26 14.53 -6.14
N THR A 161 8.56 14.76 -5.99
CA THR A 161 9.32 15.66 -6.86
C THR A 161 9.48 15.05 -8.26
N GLU A 162 9.64 15.90 -9.29
CA GLU A 162 9.92 15.41 -10.65
C GLU A 162 11.16 14.51 -10.71
N ASP A 163 12.16 14.79 -9.86
CA ASP A 163 13.37 13.99 -9.76
C ASP A 163 13.09 12.58 -9.22
N GLU A 164 12.19 12.43 -8.23
CA GLU A 164 11.75 11.13 -7.72
C GLU A 164 10.90 10.40 -8.75
N ILE A 165 9.95 11.11 -9.39
CA ILE A 165 9.08 10.57 -10.43
C ILE A 165 9.88 9.99 -11.61
N LEU A 166 10.91 10.70 -12.08
CA LEU A 166 11.72 10.26 -13.22
C LEU A 166 12.67 9.10 -12.90
N ARG A 167 12.93 8.82 -11.62
CA ARG A 167 13.74 7.68 -11.17
C ARG A 167 12.91 6.44 -10.83
N ASP A 168 11.61 6.61 -10.70
CA ASP A 168 10.71 5.54 -10.28
C ASP A 168 10.28 4.69 -11.49
N GLU A 169 10.41 3.37 -11.34
CA GLU A 169 10.04 2.40 -12.37
C GLU A 169 9.17 1.30 -11.75
N PRO A 170 8.02 0.96 -12.35
CA PRO A 170 7.13 -0.06 -11.81
C PRO A 170 7.60 -1.46 -12.19
N SER A 171 7.51 -2.37 -11.24
CA SER A 171 7.65 -3.81 -11.45
C SER A 171 6.29 -4.45 -11.70
N LEU A 172 6.24 -5.45 -12.58
CA LEU A 172 5.04 -6.27 -12.79
C LEU A 172 5.04 -7.40 -11.76
N VAL A 173 4.04 -7.43 -10.87
CA VAL A 173 3.97 -8.36 -9.73
C VAL A 173 2.72 -9.22 -9.80
N PHE A 174 2.88 -10.52 -9.58
CA PHE A 174 1.80 -11.48 -9.38
C PHE A 174 1.51 -11.59 -7.88
N GLN A 175 0.36 -11.07 -7.44
CA GLN A 175 0.00 -11.01 -6.02
C GLN A 175 -1.51 -11.07 -5.83
N ARG A 176 -1.95 -11.13 -4.58
CA ARG A 176 -3.37 -11.24 -4.19
C ARG A 176 -4.19 -10.15 -4.86
N SER A 177 -5.36 -10.53 -5.34
CA SER A 177 -6.35 -9.57 -5.81
C SER A 177 -7.00 -8.89 -4.60
N VAL A 178 -7.14 -7.57 -4.65
CA VAL A 178 -7.87 -6.79 -3.64
C VAL A 178 -9.33 -7.26 -3.52
N TYR A 179 -9.87 -7.88 -4.57
CA TYR A 179 -11.23 -8.40 -4.64
C TYR A 179 -11.38 -9.85 -4.17
N CYS A 180 -10.29 -10.53 -3.76
CA CYS A 180 -10.38 -11.84 -3.14
C CYS A 180 -11.03 -11.73 -1.75
N SER A 181 -12.09 -12.50 -1.49
CA SER A 181 -12.73 -12.52 -0.17
C SER A 181 -11.95 -13.38 0.82
N ARG A 182 -11.95 -12.99 2.10
CA ARG A 182 -11.33 -13.79 3.15
C ARG A 182 -11.90 -15.20 3.21
N ALA A 183 -13.23 -15.35 3.08
CA ALA A 183 -13.89 -16.66 3.07
C ALA A 183 -13.39 -17.56 1.92
N ARG A 184 -13.17 -17.00 0.72
CA ARG A 184 -12.61 -17.75 -0.42
C ARG A 184 -11.19 -18.23 -0.12
N GLU A 185 -10.40 -17.40 0.54
CA GLU A 185 -9.02 -17.69 0.91
C GLU A 185 -8.91 -18.72 2.04
N GLU A 186 -9.79 -18.65 3.04
CA GLU A 186 -9.87 -19.62 4.15
C GLU A 186 -10.17 -21.05 3.65
N MET A 187 -10.98 -21.15 2.60
CA MET A 187 -11.30 -22.42 1.92
C MET A 187 -10.16 -22.98 1.06
N GLU A 188 -9.10 -22.20 0.81
CA GLU A 188 -8.01 -22.64 -0.04
C GLU A 188 -7.17 -23.71 0.65
N ALA A 189 -6.81 -24.75 -0.09
CA ALA A 189 -6.08 -25.91 0.41
C ALA A 189 -4.85 -26.24 -0.44
N ASP A 190 -4.74 -25.69 -1.65
CA ASP A 190 -3.60 -25.92 -2.51
C ASP A 190 -2.31 -25.35 -1.89
N PRO A 191 -1.26 -26.17 -1.68
CA PRO A 191 -0.03 -25.72 -1.04
C PRO A 191 0.71 -24.60 -1.80
N LYS A 192 0.64 -24.57 -3.14
CA LYS A 192 1.32 -23.53 -3.94
C LYS A 192 0.60 -22.20 -3.81
N VAL A 193 -0.74 -22.21 -3.83
CA VAL A 193 -1.55 -21.01 -3.60
C VAL A 193 -1.34 -20.47 -2.19
N LEU A 194 -1.38 -21.34 -1.17
CA LEU A 194 -1.13 -20.96 0.22
C LEU A 194 0.27 -20.40 0.43
N ARG A 195 1.28 -20.97 -0.24
CA ARG A 195 2.65 -20.45 -0.19
C ARG A 195 2.73 -19.01 -0.71
N LEU A 196 2.13 -18.71 -1.86
CA LEU A 196 2.15 -17.36 -2.44
C LEU A 196 1.45 -16.33 -1.54
N LEU A 197 0.29 -16.70 -0.99
CA LEU A 197 -0.44 -15.87 -0.02
C LEU A 197 0.38 -15.63 1.26
N TYR A 198 1.02 -16.68 1.77
CA TYR A 198 1.94 -16.59 2.91
C TYR A 198 3.12 -15.66 2.63
N GLN A 199 3.77 -15.80 1.47
CA GLN A 199 4.90 -14.96 1.09
C GLN A 199 4.49 -13.48 1.00
N GLU A 200 3.32 -13.18 0.44
CA GLU A 200 2.78 -11.82 0.43
C GLU A 200 2.49 -11.29 1.84
N ALA A 201 1.89 -12.12 2.69
CA ALA A 201 1.61 -11.75 4.07
C ALA A 201 2.91 -11.45 4.86
N VAL A 202 3.95 -12.28 4.67
CA VAL A 202 5.29 -12.03 5.25
C VAL A 202 5.83 -10.68 4.79
N ARG A 203 5.78 -10.40 3.49
CA ARG A 203 6.23 -9.11 2.96
C ARG A 203 5.45 -7.94 3.57
N ASN A 204 4.12 -8.01 3.63
CA ASN A 204 3.30 -6.96 4.23
C ASN A 204 3.57 -6.76 5.73
N VAL A 205 3.91 -7.83 6.46
CA VAL A 205 4.34 -7.74 7.86
C VAL A 205 5.69 -7.02 7.96
N VAL A 206 6.68 -7.43 7.17
CA VAL A 206 8.04 -6.89 7.21
C VAL A 206 8.10 -5.44 6.71
N GLU A 207 7.32 -5.09 5.69
CA GLU A 207 7.19 -3.71 5.19
C GLU A 207 6.41 -2.81 6.15
N GLY A 208 5.86 -3.35 7.24
CA GLY A 208 5.13 -2.55 8.24
C GLY A 208 3.70 -2.20 7.84
N ARG A 209 3.16 -2.80 6.78
CA ARG A 209 1.77 -2.60 6.34
C ARG A 209 0.76 -3.20 7.32
N TYR A 210 1.19 -4.17 8.11
CA TYR A 210 0.39 -4.80 9.16
C TYR A 210 0.83 -4.34 10.55
N PRO A 211 0.39 -3.15 11.01
CA PRO A 211 0.69 -2.67 12.36
C PRO A 211 0.02 -3.54 13.42
N CYS A 212 0.79 -4.15 14.32
CA CYS A 212 0.28 -4.96 15.42
C CYS A 212 1.17 -4.90 16.66
N GLU A 213 0.74 -5.56 17.74
CA GLU A 213 1.51 -5.65 18.99
C GLU A 213 2.78 -6.51 18.81
N GLU A 214 3.82 -6.21 19.60
CA GLU A 214 5.12 -6.92 19.56
C GLU A 214 4.94 -8.44 19.71
N GLU A 215 4.03 -8.89 20.58
CA GLU A 215 3.74 -10.31 20.78
C GLU A 215 3.24 -10.99 19.50
N VAL A 216 2.44 -10.29 18.69
CA VAL A 216 1.94 -10.81 17.42
C VAL A 216 3.07 -10.92 16.40
N TYR A 217 3.94 -9.91 16.31
CA TYR A 217 5.14 -9.99 15.47
C TYR A 217 6.04 -11.16 15.86
N LEU A 218 6.26 -11.38 17.15
CA LEU A 218 7.10 -12.49 17.61
C LEU A 218 6.54 -13.85 17.21
N ARG A 219 5.21 -14.02 17.24
CA ARG A 219 4.57 -15.26 16.79
C ARG A 219 4.75 -15.48 15.29
N LEU A 220 4.50 -14.44 14.49
CA LEU A 220 4.70 -14.47 13.04
C LEU A 220 6.16 -14.77 12.68
N ALA A 221 7.10 -14.09 13.32
CA ALA A 221 8.53 -14.28 13.13
C ALA A 221 9.00 -15.68 13.52
N GLY A 222 8.44 -16.28 14.59
CA GLY A 222 8.75 -17.65 14.99
C GLY A 222 8.26 -18.70 13.98
N LEU A 223 7.06 -18.52 13.42
CA LEU A 223 6.54 -19.35 12.33
C LEU A 223 7.38 -19.21 11.07
N GLN A 224 7.76 -17.98 10.72
CA GLN A 224 8.61 -17.71 9.57
C GLN A 224 9.99 -18.34 9.74
N ALA A 225 10.62 -18.21 10.91
CA ALA A 225 11.91 -18.85 11.20
C ALA A 225 11.82 -20.37 11.11
N LEU A 226 10.71 -20.97 11.56
CA LEU A 226 10.49 -22.41 11.42
C LEU A 226 10.41 -22.83 9.95
N GLU A 227 9.75 -22.04 9.10
CA GLU A 227 9.66 -22.32 7.66
C GLU A 227 11.01 -22.12 6.94
N THR A 228 11.74 -21.05 7.25
CA THR A 228 12.98 -20.71 6.52
C THR A 228 14.20 -21.47 7.01
N MET A 229 14.28 -21.78 8.31
CA MET A 229 15.44 -22.40 8.95
C MET A 229 15.19 -23.86 9.38
N GLY A 230 13.94 -24.33 9.33
CA GLY A 230 13.55 -25.60 9.92
C GLY A 230 13.57 -25.57 11.46
N ALA A 231 13.37 -26.73 12.09
CA ALA A 231 13.31 -26.81 13.55
C ALA A 231 14.58 -26.26 14.23
N TYR A 232 14.38 -25.55 15.35
CA TYR A 232 15.45 -24.89 16.08
C TYR A 232 16.56 -25.86 16.49
N ASN A 233 17.80 -25.54 16.10
CA ASN A 233 19.01 -26.23 16.54
C ASN A 233 20.01 -25.19 17.09
N PRO A 234 20.38 -25.26 18.38
CA PRO A 234 21.29 -24.29 18.99
C PRO A 234 22.71 -24.28 18.40
N GLU A 235 23.14 -25.36 17.72
CA GLU A 235 24.45 -25.43 17.08
C GLU A 235 24.52 -24.61 15.79
N THR A 236 23.40 -24.51 15.06
CA THR A 236 23.33 -23.84 13.75
C THR A 236 22.57 -22.53 13.81
N HIS A 237 21.66 -22.33 14.77
CA HIS A 237 20.80 -21.16 14.90
C HIS A 237 21.31 -20.26 16.03
N THR A 238 22.48 -19.67 15.80
CA THR A 238 23.10 -18.74 16.74
C THR A 238 22.38 -17.40 16.73
N GLU A 239 22.40 -16.71 17.87
CA GLU A 239 21.84 -15.35 18.00
C GLU A 239 22.41 -14.37 16.97
N ASP A 240 23.66 -14.54 16.54
CA ASP A 240 24.32 -13.66 15.58
C ASP A 240 23.70 -13.77 14.17
N ILE A 241 23.12 -14.93 13.83
CA ILE A 241 22.36 -15.10 12.59
C ILE A 241 21.07 -14.31 12.68
N TYR A 242 20.32 -14.46 13.77
CA TYR A 242 19.08 -13.72 13.99
C TYR A 242 19.30 -12.21 14.01
N GLU A 243 20.39 -11.73 14.60
CA GLU A 243 20.70 -10.30 14.67
C GLU A 243 20.93 -9.68 13.29
N LYS A 244 21.60 -10.41 12.37
CA LYS A 244 21.82 -9.95 10.99
C LYS A 244 20.53 -9.92 10.18
N GLU A 245 19.65 -10.88 10.42
CA GLU A 245 18.43 -11.07 9.63
C GLU A 245 17.17 -10.50 10.28
N LEU A 246 17.28 -9.64 11.30
CA LEU A 246 16.11 -9.06 12.00
C LEU A 246 15.12 -8.40 11.02
N HIS A 247 15.63 -7.70 10.01
CA HIS A 247 14.85 -7.04 8.98
C HIS A 247 14.04 -8.01 8.10
N GLN A 248 14.37 -9.30 8.09
CA GLN A 248 13.54 -10.31 7.41
C GLN A 248 12.31 -10.71 8.23
N TYR A 249 12.29 -10.42 9.53
CA TYR A 249 11.25 -10.91 10.46
C TYR A 249 10.38 -9.79 11.05
N PHE A 250 10.89 -8.56 11.07
CA PHE A 250 10.24 -7.43 11.73
C PHE A 250 10.31 -6.17 10.86
N PRO A 251 9.29 -5.30 10.95
CA PRO A 251 9.39 -3.95 10.41
C PRO A 251 10.50 -3.13 11.05
N ASP A 252 11.09 -2.23 10.26
CA ASP A 252 12.18 -1.34 10.68
C ASP A 252 11.84 -0.52 11.91
N TYR A 253 10.59 -0.05 12.05
CA TYR A 253 10.17 0.71 13.23
C TYR A 253 10.15 -0.14 14.51
N VAL A 254 9.83 -1.43 14.41
CA VAL A 254 9.85 -2.36 15.57
C VAL A 254 11.28 -2.58 16.03
N ILE A 255 12.19 -2.77 15.07
CA ILE A 255 13.63 -2.87 15.31
C ILE A 255 14.15 -1.58 15.96
N ALA A 256 13.79 -0.42 15.41
CA ALA A 256 14.21 0.88 15.95
C ALA A 256 13.69 1.13 17.38
N HIS A 257 12.45 0.77 17.69
CA HIS A 257 11.86 0.94 19.03
C HIS A 257 12.50 0.02 20.10
N GLY A 258 12.95 -1.18 19.70
CA GLY A 258 13.62 -2.12 20.60
C GLY A 258 15.00 -1.66 21.07
N GLN A 259 15.60 -0.67 20.41
CA GLN A 259 16.89 -0.09 20.75
C GLN A 259 16.77 1.00 21.84
N LYS A 260 17.18 0.69 23.08
CA LYS A 260 17.33 1.73 24.11
C LYS A 260 18.45 2.69 23.70
N LYS A 261 18.26 4.01 23.87
CA LYS A 261 19.30 5.01 23.55
C LYS A 261 20.63 4.76 24.27
N LEU A 262 20.60 4.11 25.44
CA LEU A 262 21.80 3.75 26.23
C LEU A 262 22.55 2.52 25.70
N SER A 263 21.89 1.56 25.05
CA SER A 263 22.56 0.36 24.50
C SER A 263 23.43 0.67 23.29
N ARG A 264 23.24 1.83 22.63
CA ARG A 264 24.18 2.35 21.62
C ARG A 264 25.51 2.86 22.20
N LEU A 265 25.57 3.16 23.50
CA LEU A 265 26.78 3.63 24.16
C LEU A 265 27.64 2.49 24.74
N PHE A 266 27.07 1.30 24.90
CA PHE A 266 27.76 0.11 25.39
C PHE A 266 27.71 -0.99 24.31
N SER A 267 28.81 -1.13 23.57
CA SER A 267 29.00 -1.96 22.37
C SER A 267 28.80 -3.50 22.52
N SER A 268 28.22 -3.99 23.61
CA SER A 268 28.27 -5.42 23.95
C SER A 268 26.92 -6.11 24.14
N THR A 269 25.78 -5.40 24.03
CA THR A 269 24.46 -6.00 24.29
C THR A 269 23.67 -6.18 23.01
N LYS A 270 23.36 -7.44 22.67
CA LYS A 270 22.57 -7.81 21.48
C LYS A 270 21.17 -7.20 21.50
N HIS A 271 20.59 -7.02 20.32
CA HIS A 271 19.24 -6.48 20.16
C HIS A 271 18.20 -7.30 20.96
N PRO A 272 17.32 -6.67 21.77
CA PRO A 272 16.36 -7.42 22.60
C PRO A 272 15.41 -8.35 21.82
N LEU A 273 15.00 -7.97 20.62
CA LEU A 273 14.19 -8.84 19.74
C LEU A 273 14.88 -10.16 19.39
N VAL A 274 16.22 -10.25 19.40
CA VAL A 274 16.94 -11.48 19.03
C VAL A 274 16.59 -12.61 19.99
N TYR A 275 16.69 -12.39 21.30
CA TYR A 275 16.38 -13.43 22.28
C TYR A 275 14.88 -13.80 22.25
N LYS A 276 14.00 -12.82 21.99
CA LYS A 276 12.55 -13.06 21.87
C LYS A 276 12.21 -13.89 20.63
N LEU A 277 12.86 -13.60 19.49
CA LEU A 277 12.71 -14.36 18.26
C LEU A 277 13.22 -15.80 18.43
N VAL A 278 14.40 -15.97 19.00
CA VAL A 278 14.96 -17.31 19.31
C VAL A 278 13.99 -18.11 20.16
N HIS A 279 13.45 -17.51 21.23
CA HIS A 279 12.47 -18.16 22.09
C HIS A 279 11.19 -18.55 21.32
N SER A 280 10.67 -17.65 20.49
CA SER A 280 9.49 -17.93 19.65
C SER A 280 9.75 -19.10 18.70
N HIS A 281 10.90 -19.10 18.02
CA HIS A 281 11.29 -20.19 17.13
C HIS A 281 11.42 -21.53 17.87
N GLN A 282 12.01 -21.54 19.07
CA GLN A 282 12.07 -22.73 19.93
C GLN A 282 10.67 -23.26 20.29
N GLU A 283 9.72 -22.38 20.61
CA GLU A 283 8.34 -22.77 20.93
C GLU A 283 7.67 -23.46 19.73
N PHE A 284 7.76 -22.87 18.53
CA PHE A 284 7.17 -23.46 17.33
C PHE A 284 7.86 -24.75 16.88
N SER A 285 9.13 -24.93 17.23
CA SER A 285 9.92 -26.13 16.92
C SER A 285 9.57 -27.36 17.77
N GLN A 286 8.78 -27.20 18.84
CA GLN A 286 8.42 -28.33 19.73
C GLN A 286 7.58 -29.40 19.03
N LYS A 287 6.92 -29.06 17.92
CA LYS A 287 6.09 -29.97 17.14
C LYS A 287 6.54 -29.94 15.69
N LYS A 288 6.70 -31.13 15.10
CA LYS A 288 6.89 -31.24 13.65
C LYS A 288 5.64 -30.72 12.95
N ARG A 289 5.84 -29.85 11.96
CA ARG A 289 4.82 -29.22 11.13
C ARG A 289 5.28 -29.32 9.69
N GLU A 290 4.35 -29.53 8.76
CA GLU A 290 4.65 -29.42 7.34
C GLU A 290 4.46 -27.96 6.90
N SER A 291 5.09 -27.52 5.82
CA SER A 291 5.07 -26.11 5.39
C SER A 291 3.65 -25.56 5.19
N VAL A 292 2.72 -26.38 4.67
CA VAL A 292 1.32 -25.96 4.49
C VAL A 292 0.62 -25.63 5.81
N ASP A 293 0.98 -26.32 6.90
CA ASP A 293 0.45 -26.04 8.24
C ASP A 293 1.00 -24.72 8.78
N ILE A 294 2.28 -24.43 8.49
CA ILE A 294 2.94 -23.18 8.89
C ILE A 294 2.31 -22.01 8.12
N TYR A 295 2.14 -22.14 6.80
CA TYR A 295 1.46 -21.14 5.97
C TYR A 295 0.08 -20.86 6.53
N ARG A 296 -0.72 -21.91 6.78
CA ARG A 296 -2.07 -21.74 7.30
C ARG A 296 -2.10 -21.07 8.67
N GLU A 297 -1.23 -21.45 9.61
CA GLU A 297 -1.19 -20.82 10.93
C GLU A 297 -0.76 -19.34 10.86
N TYR A 298 0.21 -19.02 10.00
CA TYR A 298 0.63 -17.63 9.77
C TYR A 298 -0.53 -16.80 9.21
N MET A 299 -1.19 -17.31 8.17
CA MET A 299 -2.32 -16.67 7.52
C MET A 299 -3.50 -16.50 8.47
N GLN A 300 -3.79 -17.48 9.34
CA GLN A 300 -4.84 -17.37 10.36
C GLN A 300 -4.63 -16.22 11.32
N ILE A 301 -3.38 -15.86 11.63
CA ILE A 301 -3.06 -14.66 12.41
C ILE A 301 -3.32 -13.41 11.56
N CYS A 302 -2.82 -13.38 10.32
CA CYS A 302 -2.97 -12.24 9.42
C CYS A 302 -4.44 -11.92 9.07
N TRP A 303 -5.28 -12.93 8.90
CA TRP A 303 -6.72 -12.82 8.62
C TRP A 303 -7.52 -12.13 9.74
N GLN A 304 -6.94 -12.01 10.94
CA GLN A 304 -7.55 -11.26 12.03
C GLN A 304 -7.34 -9.75 11.91
N PHE A 305 -6.41 -9.31 11.04
CA PHE A 305 -6.21 -7.88 10.82
C PHE A 305 -7.31 -7.34 9.90
N PRO A 306 -8.00 -6.26 10.30
CA PRO A 306 -9.10 -5.73 9.50
C PRO A 306 -8.63 -5.16 8.15
N PHE A 307 -7.39 -4.68 8.09
CA PHE A 307 -6.74 -4.19 6.88
C PHE A 307 -6.01 -5.28 6.07
N TYR A 308 -6.16 -6.56 6.41
CA TYR A 308 -5.54 -7.64 5.65
C TYR A 308 -5.99 -7.62 4.18
N GLY A 309 -5.05 -7.83 3.26
CA GLY A 309 -5.34 -7.92 1.83
C GLY A 309 -5.82 -6.61 1.18
N SER A 310 -5.48 -5.47 1.78
CA SER A 310 -5.83 -4.15 1.28
C SER A 310 -4.93 -3.67 0.14
N ALA A 311 -5.50 -2.84 -0.73
CA ALA A 311 -4.72 -1.87 -1.48
C ALA A 311 -4.37 -0.70 -0.55
N TYR A 312 -3.14 -0.19 -0.67
CA TYR A 312 -2.62 0.87 0.20
C TYR A 312 -2.41 2.16 -0.61
N PHE A 313 -2.85 3.27 -0.05
CA PHE A 313 -2.77 4.60 -0.65
C PHE A 313 -2.19 5.58 0.36
N HIS A 314 -1.56 6.63 -0.12
CA HIS A 314 -0.97 7.68 0.69
C HIS A 314 -1.95 8.85 0.83
N GLY A 315 -1.98 9.44 2.02
CA GLY A 315 -2.82 10.60 2.28
C GLY A 315 -2.36 11.39 3.48
N GLN A 316 -3.08 12.47 3.75
CA GLN A 316 -2.85 13.35 4.88
C GLN A 316 -4.17 13.69 5.55
N ILE A 317 -4.16 13.78 6.87
CA ILE A 317 -5.27 14.29 7.68
C ILE A 317 -4.79 15.44 8.53
N GLU A 318 -5.67 16.42 8.76
CA GLU A 318 -5.35 17.54 9.62
C GLU A 318 -5.08 17.06 11.05
N LYS A 319 -3.97 17.53 11.66
CA LYS A 319 -3.70 17.30 13.08
C LYS A 319 -4.57 18.21 13.95
N PRO A 320 -5.23 17.69 15.00
CA PRO A 320 -5.89 18.52 16.00
C PRO A 320 -4.95 19.61 16.50
N ALA A 321 -5.41 20.85 16.53
CA ALA A 321 -4.58 21.96 16.99
C ALA A 321 -4.17 21.77 18.46
N GLY A 322 -2.89 21.48 18.71
CA GLY A 322 -2.32 21.43 20.05
C GLY A 322 -2.31 22.82 20.68
N VAL A 323 -2.24 22.87 22.02
CA VAL A 323 -2.25 24.15 22.78
C VAL A 323 -1.21 25.14 22.25
N LEU A 324 0.00 24.68 21.93
CA LEU A 324 1.09 25.50 21.39
C LEU A 324 0.85 25.99 19.95
N ALA A 325 0.14 25.21 19.14
CA ALA A 325 -0.26 25.61 17.79
C ALA A 325 -1.36 26.68 17.83
N LYS A 326 -2.30 26.57 18.78
CA LYS A 326 -3.37 27.55 19.02
C LYS A 326 -2.84 28.93 19.45
N ILE A 327 -1.66 28.99 20.05
CA ILE A 327 -0.98 30.25 20.46
C ILE A 327 0.16 30.68 19.51
N GLY A 328 0.25 30.07 18.33
CA GLY A 328 1.17 30.50 17.25
C GLY A 328 2.66 30.20 17.48
N ILE A 329 3.00 29.37 18.48
CA ILE A 329 4.40 29.06 18.82
C ILE A 329 4.98 27.96 17.93
N GLN A 330 4.13 27.07 17.40
CA GLN A 330 4.58 25.95 16.58
C GLN A 330 3.63 25.68 15.42
N ARG A 331 4.18 25.47 14.22
CA ARG A 331 3.43 24.89 13.10
C ARG A 331 3.20 23.41 13.42
N ASN A 332 1.94 22.98 13.50
CA ASN A 332 1.61 21.56 13.50
C ASN A 332 1.51 21.14 12.02
N PRO A 333 2.43 20.33 11.47
CA PRO A 333 2.22 19.76 10.14
C PRO A 333 1.11 18.71 10.20
N ASP A 334 0.44 18.47 9.08
CA ASP A 334 -0.60 17.45 8.97
C ASP A 334 -0.02 16.04 9.26
N THR A 335 -0.89 15.08 9.53
CA THR A 335 -0.48 13.69 9.76
C THR A 335 -0.46 12.98 8.43
N GLU A 336 0.72 12.52 8.01
CA GLU A 336 0.81 11.54 6.93
C GLU A 336 0.20 10.22 7.40
N ILE A 337 -0.68 9.70 6.57
CA ILE A 337 -1.39 8.46 6.81
C ILE A 337 -1.27 7.54 5.61
N THR A 338 -1.42 6.26 5.90
CA THR A 338 -1.70 5.25 4.89
C THR A 338 -3.17 4.89 4.99
N VAL A 339 -3.86 4.90 3.85
CA VAL A 339 -5.25 4.47 3.72
C VAL A 339 -5.25 3.07 3.11
N ALA A 340 -5.73 2.10 3.88
CA ALA A 340 -5.89 0.72 3.43
C ALA A 340 -7.36 0.48 3.07
N VAL A 341 -7.62 -0.02 1.86
CA VAL A 341 -8.97 -0.33 1.36
C VAL A 341 -8.99 -1.79 0.88
N ASN A 342 -9.92 -2.59 1.41
CA ASN A 342 -10.16 -3.97 0.98
C ASN A 342 -11.67 -4.23 0.79
N ARG A 343 -12.09 -5.49 0.65
CA ARG A 343 -13.52 -5.84 0.52
C ARG A 343 -14.35 -5.58 1.77
N GLU A 344 -13.72 -5.43 2.94
CA GLU A 344 -14.41 -5.29 4.22
C GLU A 344 -14.67 -3.82 4.56
N GLY A 345 -13.74 -2.93 4.21
CA GLY A 345 -13.89 -1.51 4.50
C GLY A 345 -12.66 -0.66 4.17
N ILE A 346 -12.58 0.48 4.86
CA ILE A 346 -11.49 1.45 4.78
C ILE A 346 -10.83 1.63 6.16
N PHE A 347 -9.51 1.72 6.17
CA PHE A 347 -8.70 1.79 7.38
C PHE A 347 -7.66 2.90 7.26
N VAL A 348 -7.57 3.75 8.28
CA VAL A 348 -6.63 4.86 8.36
C VAL A 348 -5.52 4.49 9.34
N ILE A 349 -4.29 4.44 8.86
CA ILE A 349 -3.10 4.04 9.61
C ILE A 349 -2.15 5.24 9.71
N ASP A 350 -1.66 5.54 10.92
CA ASP A 350 -0.61 6.53 11.15
C ASP A 350 0.72 5.96 10.61
N SER A 351 1.22 6.47 9.49
CA SER A 351 2.45 5.97 8.86
C SER A 351 3.67 6.11 9.77
N SER A 352 3.72 7.18 10.58
CA SER A 352 4.85 7.47 11.46
C SER A 352 4.90 6.59 12.71
N LYS A 353 3.72 6.22 13.23
CA LYS A 353 3.60 5.41 14.45
C LYS A 353 3.29 3.94 14.17
N ALA A 354 3.11 3.57 12.90
CA ALA A 354 2.62 2.28 12.46
C ALA A 354 1.46 1.80 13.35
N SER A 355 0.38 2.58 13.37
CA SER A 355 -0.76 2.29 14.24
C SER A 355 -2.08 2.59 13.56
N LEU A 356 -3.03 1.66 13.62
CA LEU A 356 -4.41 1.88 13.19
C LEU A 356 -5.05 3.02 14.01
N ILE A 357 -5.62 4.01 13.31
CA ILE A 357 -6.29 5.18 13.87
C ILE A 357 -7.81 5.04 13.83
N LEU A 358 -8.32 4.58 12.69
CA LEU A 358 -9.74 4.42 12.37
C LEU A 358 -9.89 3.23 11.43
N GLY A 359 -10.91 2.42 11.65
CA GLY A 359 -11.41 1.50 10.64
C GLY A 359 -12.90 1.69 10.50
N LEU A 360 -13.43 1.52 9.29
CA LEU A 360 -14.85 1.62 9.00
C LEU A 360 -15.26 0.52 8.02
N PRO A 361 -16.14 -0.41 8.39
CA PRO A 361 -16.73 -1.31 7.43
C PRO A 361 -17.73 -0.54 6.56
N TYR A 362 -17.99 -1.03 5.34
CA TYR A 362 -18.86 -0.32 4.40
C TYR A 362 -20.31 -0.12 4.88
N GLU A 363 -20.79 -0.98 5.77
CA GLU A 363 -22.11 -0.87 6.39
C GLU A 363 -22.24 0.33 7.34
N ASP A 364 -21.12 0.80 7.90
CA ASP A 364 -21.08 1.88 8.90
C ASP A 364 -20.57 3.21 8.33
N LEU A 365 -20.38 3.30 7.01
CA LEU A 365 -19.79 4.48 6.38
C LEU A 365 -20.56 4.96 5.15
N SER A 366 -20.58 6.28 4.99
CA SER A 366 -20.84 6.95 3.72
C SER A 366 -19.59 7.70 3.30
N TRP A 367 -19.28 7.73 2.00
CA TRP A 367 -18.12 8.44 1.48
C TRP A 367 -18.50 9.39 0.35
N GLU A 368 -17.70 10.43 0.18
CA GLU A 368 -17.82 11.35 -0.95
C GLU A 368 -16.43 11.74 -1.44
N TYR A 369 -16.19 11.53 -2.74
CA TYR A 369 -15.02 12.07 -3.42
C TYR A 369 -15.27 13.52 -3.82
N ALA A 370 -14.37 14.40 -3.40
CA ALA A 370 -14.36 15.78 -3.88
C ALA A 370 -13.07 16.04 -4.67
N GLU A 371 -13.25 16.34 -5.95
CA GLU A 371 -12.19 16.94 -6.75
C GLU A 371 -11.86 18.31 -6.17
N SER A 372 -10.58 18.71 -6.25
CA SER A 372 -10.16 20.02 -5.77
C SER A 372 -10.81 21.11 -6.63
N GLY A 373 -11.97 21.60 -6.18
CA GLY A 373 -12.78 22.59 -6.90
C GLY A 373 -12.04 23.91 -7.18
N SER A 374 -10.95 24.15 -6.44
CA SER A 374 -10.05 25.29 -6.61
C SER A 374 -8.67 24.91 -7.17
N ALA A 375 -8.47 23.73 -7.76
CA ALA A 375 -7.16 23.33 -8.32
C ALA A 375 -6.62 24.34 -9.35
N LYS A 376 -7.50 25.12 -9.99
CA LYS A 376 -7.15 26.22 -10.90
C LYS A 376 -6.66 27.48 -10.19
N ASP A 377 -7.07 27.71 -8.94
CA ASP A 377 -6.80 28.93 -8.16
C ASP A 377 -5.77 28.70 -7.02
N ASN A 378 -5.63 27.47 -6.54
CA ASN A 378 -4.64 27.06 -5.55
C ASN A 378 -4.08 25.66 -5.89
N PRO A 379 -2.85 25.57 -6.45
CA PRO A 379 -2.22 24.30 -6.80
C PRO A 379 -1.88 23.42 -5.59
N ASN A 380 -1.95 23.96 -4.37
CA ASN A 380 -1.76 23.20 -3.13
C ASN A 380 -3.06 22.55 -2.62
N CYS A 381 -4.20 22.80 -3.27
CA CYS A 381 -5.47 22.19 -2.88
C CYS A 381 -5.53 20.77 -3.48
N GLN A 382 -5.30 19.76 -2.65
CA GLN A 382 -5.38 18.35 -3.04
C GLN A 382 -6.83 17.88 -3.14
N PRO A 383 -7.14 16.89 -4.00
CA PRO A 383 -8.43 16.22 -3.91
C PRO A 383 -8.58 15.52 -2.57
N CYS A 384 -9.81 15.26 -2.17
CA CYS A 384 -10.08 14.65 -0.88
C CYS A 384 -11.18 13.60 -0.94
N LEU A 385 -11.10 12.69 0.02
CA LEU A 385 -12.13 11.71 0.31
C LEU A 385 -12.73 12.06 1.68
N PHE A 386 -14.03 12.29 1.70
CA PHE A 386 -14.78 12.49 2.92
C PHE A 386 -15.32 11.14 3.40
N LEU A 387 -15.16 10.85 4.69
CA LEU A 387 -15.73 9.68 5.35
C LEU A 387 -16.70 10.14 6.44
N GLN A 388 -17.95 9.77 6.28
CA GLN A 388 -19.02 10.04 7.23
C GLN A 388 -19.43 8.75 7.94
N PHE A 389 -19.51 8.77 9.26
CA PHE A 389 -19.86 7.59 10.07
C PHE A 389 -20.52 7.99 11.39
N GLU A 390 -21.29 7.09 11.99
CA GLU A 390 -21.91 7.33 13.28
C GLU A 390 -20.95 7.05 14.45
N ALA A 391 -21.06 7.83 15.51
CA ALA A 391 -20.34 7.62 16.77
C ALA A 391 -21.23 7.94 17.96
N THR A 392 -20.92 7.39 19.13
CA THR A 392 -21.60 7.75 20.38
C THR A 392 -20.73 8.71 21.19
N GLU A 393 -21.24 9.92 21.44
CA GLU A 393 -20.61 10.91 22.33
C GLU A 393 -21.58 11.33 23.43
N ASN A 394 -21.14 11.30 24.69
CA ASN A 394 -21.97 11.65 25.84
C ASN A 394 -23.34 10.93 25.85
N ASN A 395 -23.35 9.63 25.52
CA ASN A 395 -24.56 8.79 25.38
C ASN A 395 -25.56 9.24 24.29
N THR A 396 -25.10 10.05 23.33
CA THR A 396 -25.91 10.50 22.19
C THR A 396 -25.25 10.07 20.90
N THR A 397 -26.05 9.60 19.93
CA THR A 397 -25.57 9.30 18.59
C THR A 397 -25.29 10.61 17.86
N VAL A 398 -24.09 10.73 17.32
CA VAL A 398 -23.65 11.86 16.50
C VAL A 398 -23.06 11.34 15.20
N THR A 399 -23.12 12.16 14.16
CA THR A 399 -22.44 11.89 12.90
C THR A 399 -21.07 12.55 12.90
N LYS A 400 -20.04 11.82 12.51
CA LYS A 400 -18.67 12.30 12.34
C LYS A 400 -18.31 12.39 10.88
N LEU A 401 -17.53 13.40 10.54
CA LEU A 401 -16.99 13.61 9.19
C LEU A 401 -15.48 13.76 9.28
N LEU A 402 -14.75 12.86 8.63
CA LEU A 402 -13.31 12.92 8.43
C LEU A 402 -13.01 13.35 6.99
N GLN A 403 -12.06 14.26 6.82
CA GLN A 403 -11.53 14.64 5.52
C GLN A 403 -10.11 14.08 5.35
N ILE A 404 -9.91 13.29 4.30
CA ILE A 404 -8.59 12.77 3.90
C ILE A 404 -8.14 13.50 2.64
N PHE A 405 -6.99 14.18 2.70
CA PHE A 405 -6.35 14.81 1.54
C PHE A 405 -5.45 13.79 0.85
N SER A 406 -5.65 13.54 -0.43
CA SER A 406 -4.82 12.62 -1.20
C SER A 406 -5.00 12.82 -2.69
N LYS A 407 -3.90 12.85 -3.45
CA LYS A 407 -3.96 12.76 -4.92
C LYS A 407 -4.52 11.42 -5.42
N GLU A 408 -4.51 10.39 -4.58
CA GLU A 408 -5.05 9.06 -4.87
C GLU A 408 -6.54 8.92 -4.49
N ALA A 409 -7.19 9.98 -3.98
CA ALA A 409 -8.58 9.92 -3.52
C ALA A 409 -9.57 9.39 -4.58
N LYS A 410 -9.32 9.66 -5.88
CA LYS A 410 -10.13 9.11 -6.97
C LYS A 410 -9.95 7.60 -7.18
N LEU A 411 -8.75 7.07 -6.89
CA LEU A 411 -8.49 5.63 -6.92
C LEU A 411 -9.16 4.94 -5.74
N MET A 412 -9.11 5.55 -4.55
CA MET A 412 -9.83 5.08 -3.36
C MET A 412 -11.33 5.01 -3.63
N ASP A 413 -11.93 6.10 -4.14
CA ASP A 413 -13.35 6.20 -4.47
C ASP A 413 -13.82 5.08 -5.41
N ALA A 414 -13.12 4.90 -6.55
CA ALA A 414 -13.44 3.86 -7.51
C ALA A 414 -13.30 2.44 -6.94
N LEU A 415 -12.32 2.22 -6.06
CA LEU A 415 -12.13 0.93 -5.39
C LEU A 415 -13.25 0.66 -4.38
N ILE A 416 -13.62 1.65 -3.57
CA ILE A 416 -14.72 1.56 -2.61
C ILE A 416 -16.03 1.26 -3.34
N GLU A 417 -16.34 2.01 -4.41
CA GLU A 417 -17.55 1.79 -5.24
C GLU A 417 -17.60 0.34 -5.76
N THR A 418 -16.47 -0.18 -6.25
CA THR A 418 -16.37 -1.55 -6.75
C THR A 418 -16.56 -2.58 -5.62
N CYS A 419 -15.93 -2.39 -4.46
CA CYS A 419 -16.08 -3.28 -3.31
C CYS A 419 -17.53 -3.32 -2.81
N VAL A 420 -18.19 -2.16 -2.72
CA VAL A 420 -19.60 -2.06 -2.30
C VAL A 420 -20.53 -2.75 -3.31
N ALA A 421 -20.31 -2.55 -4.62
CA ALA A 421 -21.08 -3.24 -5.66
C ALA A 421 -20.96 -4.78 -5.54
N ILE A 422 -19.74 -5.28 -5.33
CA ILE A 422 -19.48 -6.71 -5.14
C ILE A 422 -20.18 -7.24 -3.88
N LEU A 423 -20.19 -6.49 -2.78
CA LEU A 423 -20.89 -6.88 -1.55
C LEU A 423 -22.40 -7.00 -1.78
N GLN A 424 -23.00 -6.03 -2.47
CA GLN A 424 -24.43 -6.05 -2.80
C GLN A 424 -24.80 -7.25 -3.69
N GLU A 425 -23.98 -7.58 -4.69
CA GLU A 425 -24.20 -8.77 -5.53
C GLU A 425 -24.13 -10.06 -4.70
N THR A 426 -23.19 -10.15 -3.76
CA THR A 426 -23.00 -11.32 -2.89
C THR A 426 -24.14 -11.49 -1.88
N GLU A 427 -24.85 -10.43 -1.49
CA GLU A 427 -26.02 -10.49 -0.61
C GLU A 427 -27.30 -10.90 -1.35
N VAL A 428 -27.42 -10.53 -2.63
CA VAL A 428 -28.58 -10.85 -3.46
C VAL A 428 -28.61 -12.34 -3.83
N GLU A 429 -27.46 -12.96 -4.12
CA GLU A 429 -27.36 -14.39 -4.48
C GLU A 429 -27.94 -15.34 -3.39
N PRO A 430 -27.60 -15.22 -2.09
CA PRO A 430 -28.22 -15.99 -1.03
C PRO A 430 -29.66 -15.56 -0.72
N ALA A 431 -30.09 -14.34 -1.04
CA ALA A 431 -31.48 -13.90 -0.86
C ALA A 431 -32.43 -14.56 -1.88
N ILE A 432 -32.01 -14.66 -3.15
CA ILE A 432 -32.76 -15.36 -4.21
C ILE A 432 -32.85 -16.86 -3.89
N LEU A 433 -31.73 -17.46 -3.47
CA LEU A 433 -31.72 -18.87 -3.05
C LEU A 433 -32.60 -19.10 -1.81
N LYS A 434 -32.66 -18.17 -0.86
CA LYS A 434 -33.56 -18.23 0.31
C LYS A 434 -35.03 -18.08 -0.08
N GLU A 435 -35.37 -17.24 -1.05
CA GLU A 435 -36.75 -17.11 -1.56
C GLU A 435 -37.20 -18.36 -2.34
N GLU A 436 -36.32 -18.95 -3.16
CA GLU A 436 -36.59 -20.21 -3.86
C GLU A 436 -36.72 -21.40 -2.89
N HIS A 437 -35.87 -21.48 -1.86
CA HIS A 437 -35.97 -22.51 -0.82
C HIS A 437 -37.17 -22.31 0.12
N ALA A 438 -37.56 -21.06 0.43
CA ALA A 438 -38.76 -20.77 1.21
C ALA A 438 -40.06 -21.12 0.46
N GLN A 439 -40.05 -21.10 -0.88
CA GLN A 439 -41.16 -21.59 -1.70
C GLN A 439 -41.13 -23.12 -1.90
N ALA A 440 -39.96 -23.77 -1.76
CA ALA A 440 -39.79 -25.21 -1.97
C ALA A 440 -39.85 -26.05 -0.68
N GLN A 441 -39.73 -25.47 0.52
CA GLN A 441 -39.70 -26.21 1.79
C GLN A 441 -40.99 -26.04 2.60
N ALA A 442 -42.04 -26.71 2.13
CA ALA A 442 -43.24 -27.00 2.90
C ALA A 442 -43.38 -28.52 3.14
N THR A 443 -42.37 -29.17 3.74
CA THR A 443 -42.50 -30.45 4.46
C THR A 443 -41.27 -30.68 5.34
N PRO A 444 -41.41 -31.12 6.60
CA PRO A 444 -40.27 -31.40 7.46
C PRO A 444 -39.83 -32.86 7.27
N ASP A 445 -38.52 -33.11 7.22
CA ASP A 445 -37.95 -34.28 7.89
C ASP A 445 -36.44 -34.15 8.11
N ASN A 446 -36.04 -34.64 9.28
CA ASN A 446 -34.70 -34.63 9.86
C ASN A 446 -33.69 -35.49 9.07
N ALA A 447 -32.41 -35.11 9.11
CA ALA A 447 -31.32 -36.06 9.29
C ALA A 447 -30.01 -35.37 9.69
N ASP A 448 -29.44 -35.84 10.81
CA ASP A 448 -28.09 -35.61 11.30
C ASP A 448 -27.02 -36.03 10.27
N LEU A 449 -25.93 -35.27 10.18
CA LEU A 449 -24.61 -35.78 9.79
C LEU A 449 -23.51 -35.05 10.57
N ASP A 450 -22.94 -35.77 11.54
CA ASP A 450 -21.64 -35.50 12.15
C ASP A 450 -20.52 -35.72 11.12
N CYS A 451 -19.60 -34.76 11.01
CA CYS A 451 -18.24 -35.03 10.54
C CYS A 451 -17.20 -34.19 11.28
N VAL A 452 -16.03 -34.80 11.40
CA VAL A 452 -14.99 -34.60 12.40
C VAL A 452 -14.06 -33.45 12.01
N ASP A 453 -13.97 -32.42 12.84
CA ASP A 453 -12.88 -31.44 12.81
C ASP A 453 -12.26 -31.36 14.22
N ALA A 454 -10.94 -31.54 14.30
CA ALA A 454 -10.18 -31.28 15.52
C ALA A 454 -9.46 -29.92 15.39
N PRO A 455 -10.07 -28.81 15.85
CA PRO A 455 -9.40 -27.52 15.95
C PRO A 455 -8.48 -27.45 17.17
N LEU A 456 -7.43 -26.63 17.05
CA LEU A 456 -6.55 -26.23 18.15
C LEU A 456 -7.34 -25.70 19.38
N PRO A 457 -6.80 -25.82 20.61
CA PRO A 457 -7.55 -25.58 21.85
C PRO A 457 -8.14 -24.16 21.96
N LYS A 458 -9.46 -24.10 22.22
CA LYS A 458 -10.29 -22.89 22.29
C LYS A 458 -9.77 -21.80 23.27
N GLU A 459 -8.98 -22.19 24.27
CA GLU A 459 -8.46 -21.29 25.31
C GLU A 459 -7.36 -20.33 24.81
N LYS A 460 -6.55 -20.73 23.81
CA LYS A 460 -5.54 -19.83 23.21
C LYS A 460 -6.13 -18.89 22.16
N ARG A 461 -7.26 -19.28 21.52
CA ARG A 461 -7.99 -18.45 20.55
C ARG A 461 -8.52 -17.19 21.22
N GLY A 462 -9.07 -17.29 22.45
CA GLY A 462 -9.70 -16.17 23.17
C GLY A 462 -8.75 -15.07 23.68
N GLN A 463 -7.47 -15.35 23.92
CA GLN A 463 -6.50 -14.32 24.32
C GLN A 463 -5.99 -13.53 23.12
N LEU A 464 -5.65 -14.20 22.01
CA LEU A 464 -5.31 -13.51 20.77
C LEU A 464 -6.50 -12.75 20.19
N PHE A 465 -7.71 -13.33 20.28
CA PHE A 465 -8.96 -12.64 19.96
C PHE A 465 -9.15 -11.39 20.82
N LYS A 466 -8.80 -11.37 22.11
CA LYS A 466 -8.90 -10.14 22.94
C LYS A 466 -7.83 -9.10 22.63
N ILE A 467 -6.65 -9.52 22.17
CA ILE A 467 -5.57 -8.61 21.76
C ILE A 467 -5.94 -7.92 20.43
N LEU A 468 -6.55 -8.66 19.50
CA LEU A 468 -6.98 -8.17 18.18
C LEU A 468 -8.39 -7.56 18.18
N GLN A 469 -9.32 -8.06 19.02
CA GLN A 469 -10.65 -7.49 19.34
C GLN A 469 -10.65 -6.50 20.52
N SER A 470 -9.54 -5.79 20.74
CA SER A 470 -9.76 -4.39 21.12
C SER A 470 -10.57 -3.62 20.05
N GLY A 471 -10.76 -4.25 18.87
CA GLY A 471 -11.81 -4.10 17.86
C GLY A 471 -13.29 -4.05 18.32
N GLN A 472 -13.65 -3.17 19.25
CA GLN A 472 -14.44 -2.03 18.75
C GLN A 472 -13.51 -1.38 17.73
N LEU A 473 -13.87 -1.31 16.44
CA LEU A 473 -12.98 -0.75 15.40
C LEU A 473 -12.20 0.41 16.01
N CYS A 474 -10.87 0.25 16.07
CA CYS A 474 -10.04 1.10 16.91
C CYS A 474 -10.26 2.55 16.45
N ASN A 475 -11.05 3.29 17.21
CA ASN A 475 -11.46 4.65 16.89
C ASN A 475 -10.72 5.57 17.85
N LYS A 476 -9.43 5.83 17.56
CA LYS A 476 -8.63 6.83 18.26
C LYS A 476 -9.04 8.22 17.80
N MET A 477 -10.31 8.56 18.04
CA MET A 477 -10.98 9.76 17.55
C MET A 477 -10.29 11.03 18.07
N ASP A 478 -9.65 10.95 19.24
CA ASP A 478 -8.81 12.00 19.82
C ASP A 478 -7.62 12.40 18.93
N LYS A 479 -7.20 11.52 18.01
CA LYS A 479 -6.13 11.77 17.05
C LYS A 479 -6.61 12.40 15.74
N LEU A 480 -7.92 12.53 15.54
CA LEU A 480 -8.54 12.97 14.28
C LEU A 480 -9.14 14.37 14.42
N CYS A 481 -9.01 15.18 13.36
CA CYS A 481 -9.87 16.35 13.18
C CYS A 481 -11.20 15.88 12.58
N LEU A 482 -12.24 15.80 13.42
CA LEU A 482 -13.58 15.38 13.01
C LEU A 482 -14.57 16.52 13.17
N ALA A 483 -15.31 16.84 12.10
CA ALA A 483 -16.53 17.62 12.25
C ALA A 483 -17.65 16.71 12.80
N THR A 484 -18.51 17.27 13.63
CA THR A 484 -19.54 16.57 14.38
C THR A 484 -20.89 17.19 14.08
N PHE A 485 -21.85 16.36 13.70
CA PHE A 485 -23.21 16.75 13.37
C PHE A 485 -24.21 16.04 14.27
N SER A 486 -25.32 16.72 14.57
CA SER A 486 -26.45 16.13 15.27
C SER A 486 -27.18 15.13 14.38
N VAL A 487 -28.11 14.37 14.96
CA VAL A 487 -28.99 13.46 14.20
C VAL A 487 -29.87 14.25 13.21
N GLU A 488 -30.18 15.51 13.52
CA GLU A 488 -30.90 16.44 12.65
C GLU A 488 -30.01 17.08 11.56
N GLY A 489 -28.70 16.78 11.54
CA GLY A 489 -27.74 17.29 10.56
C GLY A 489 -27.17 18.67 10.90
N GLU A 490 -27.40 19.18 12.11
CA GLU A 490 -26.82 20.46 12.54
C GLU A 490 -25.34 20.28 12.92
N CYS A 491 -24.44 21.14 12.42
CA CYS A 491 -23.03 21.10 12.81
C CYS A 491 -22.86 21.54 14.27
N ILE A 492 -22.56 20.58 15.15
CA ILE A 492 -22.36 20.77 16.60
C ILE A 492 -20.93 21.27 16.85
N ASP A 493 -19.95 20.66 16.20
CA ASP A 493 -18.54 20.99 16.32
C ASP A 493 -17.89 20.91 14.94
N LYS A 494 -17.17 21.95 14.52
CA LYS A 494 -16.43 21.92 13.26
C LYS A 494 -15.15 21.09 13.34
N GLY A 495 -14.84 20.55 14.53
CA GLY A 495 -13.57 19.92 14.85
C GLY A 495 -12.53 20.96 15.24
N ASN A 496 -11.40 20.52 15.81
CA ASN A 496 -10.24 21.37 16.10
C ASN A 496 -9.46 21.76 14.81
N VAL A 497 -10.20 22.19 13.78
CA VAL A 497 -9.69 22.68 12.50
C VAL A 497 -8.93 23.98 12.75
N ARG A 498 -7.78 24.13 12.10
CA ARG A 498 -7.00 25.37 12.15
C ARG A 498 -7.83 26.50 11.56
N THR A 499 -7.99 27.57 12.33
CA THR A 499 -8.43 28.84 11.74
C THR A 499 -7.33 29.33 10.79
N PRO A 500 -7.68 29.77 9.57
CA PRO A 500 -6.73 30.18 8.55
C PRO A 500 -5.80 31.31 8.98
#